data_AF-A0AAV0XQW4-F1
#
_entry.id   AF-A0AAV0XQW4-F1
#
_cell.length_a   1.000
_cell.length_b   1.000
_cell.length_c   1.000
_cell.angle_alpha   90.00
_cell.angle_beta   90.00
_cell.angle_gamma   90.00
#
_symmetry.space_group_name_H-M   'P 1'
#
loop_
_entity.id
_entity.type
_entity.pdbx_description
1 polymer ?
#
loop_
_entity_poly.entity_id
_entity_poly.type
_entity_poly.pdbx_seq_one_letter_code
_entity_poly.pdbx_strand_id
1 'polypeptide(L)'
;MKSRKWTLRMVTHVFDMATVNSWLEYKMDCKHLNVDKKHIMDLLHFKERLSETLILVNNIVVRKRGRPRCSPVSSSPSLSSTPETAKKNIKRIDQ
;
A
#
# COMPACT_ATOMS: atom_id res chain seq x y z
N MET A 1 3.20 19.24 -1.27
CA MET A 1 3.74 18.48 -0.11
C MET A 1 4.90 19.26 0.51
N LYS A 2 4.76 19.74 1.76
CA LYS A 2 5.87 20.41 2.46
C LYS A 2 6.75 19.35 3.10
N SER A 3 7.95 19.14 2.55
CA SER A 3 8.96 18.23 3.11
C SER A 3 10.32 18.90 3.11
N ARG A 4 11.08 18.71 4.20
CA ARG A 4 12.49 19.13 4.31
C ARG A 4 13.43 18.22 3.52
N LYS A 5 13.00 17.00 3.17
CA LYS A 5 13.78 16.03 2.43
C LYS A 5 13.68 16.31 0.94
N TRP A 6 14.77 16.77 0.33
CA TRP A 6 14.85 17.06 -1.10
C TRP A 6 14.43 15.86 -1.97
N THR A 7 14.86 14.65 -1.63
CA THR A 7 14.51 13.43 -2.37
C THR A 7 13.00 13.21 -2.44
N LEU A 8 12.26 13.49 -1.36
CA LEU A 8 10.81 13.33 -1.36
C LEU A 8 10.16 14.36 -2.29
N ARG A 9 10.67 15.59 -2.34
CA ARG A 9 10.23 16.62 -3.31
C ARG A 9 10.49 16.17 -4.75
N MET A 10 11.65 15.56 -5.00
CA MET A 10 12.01 15.02 -6.31
C MET A 10 11.07 13.90 -6.73
N VAL A 11 10.78 12.95 -5.85
CA VAL A 11 9.82 11.87 -6.12
C VAL A 11 8.45 12.44 -6.49
N THR A 12 7.93 13.42 -5.75
CA THR A 12 6.66 14.08 -6.10
C THR A 12 6.71 14.73 -7.48
N HIS A 13 7.79 15.45 -7.80
CA HIS A 13 7.94 16.05 -9.12
C HIS A 13 8.02 15.02 -10.24
N VAL A 14 8.70 13.90 -10.03
CA VAL A 14 8.77 12.83 -11.03
C VAL A 14 7.38 12.24 -11.29
N PHE A 15 6.56 12.04 -10.24
CA PHE A 15 5.18 11.61 -10.41
C PHE A 15 4.35 12.63 -11.21
N ASP A 16 4.49 13.92 -10.91
CA ASP A 16 3.80 14.97 -11.68
C ASP A 16 4.23 14.95 -13.16
N MET A 17 5.52 14.83 -13.45
CA MET A 17 6.06 14.75 -14.82
C MET A 17 5.58 13.50 -15.55
N ALA A 18 5.66 12.33 -14.92
CA ALA A 18 5.19 11.08 -15.50
C ALA A 18 3.69 11.14 -15.82
N THR A 19 2.89 11.70 -14.90
CA THR A 19 1.44 11.87 -15.09
C THR A 19 1.12 12.76 -16.30
N VAL A 20 1.81 13.90 -16.43
CA VAL A 20 1.60 14.82 -17.56
C VAL A 20 2.07 14.18 -18.86
N ASN A 21 3.20 13.47 -18.86
CA ASN A 21 3.72 12.78 -20.03
C ASN A 21 2.75 11.70 -20.53
N SER A 22 2.23 10.86 -19.64
CA SER A 22 1.23 9.85 -20.01
C SER A 22 -0.08 10.46 -20.52
N TRP A 23 -0.48 11.63 -20.02
CA TRP A 23 -1.66 12.34 -20.55
C TRP A 23 -1.42 12.88 -21.97
N LEU A 24 -0.21 13.37 -22.27
CA LEU A 24 0.14 13.80 -23.62
C LEU A 24 0.13 12.63 -24.60
N GLU A 25 0.69 11.48 -24.20
CA GLU A 25 0.67 10.24 -24.98
C GLU A 25 -0.78 9.78 -25.23
N TYR A 26 -1.62 9.73 -24.19
CA TYR A 26 -3.05 9.46 -24.31
C TYR A 26 -3.74 10.37 -25.35
N LYS A 27 -3.44 11.67 -25.34
CA LYS A 27 -4.01 12.62 -26.32
C LYS A 27 -3.51 12.37 -27.74
N MET A 28 -2.26 11.93 -27.91
CA MET A 28 -1.73 11.56 -29.22
C MET A 28 -2.45 10.30 -29.73
N ASP A 29 -2.63 9.30 -28.87
CA ASP A 29 -3.34 8.07 -29.20
C ASP A 29 -4.80 8.33 -29.57
N CYS A 30 -5.50 9.20 -28.83
CA CYS A 30 -6.85 9.62 -29.19
C CYS A 30 -6.93 10.28 -30.57
N LYS A 31 -5.90 11.05 -30.96
CA LYS A 31 -5.83 11.63 -32.31
C LYS A 31 -5.62 10.56 -33.36
N HIS A 32 -4.75 9.59 -33.11
CA HIS A 32 -4.48 8.49 -34.04
C HIS A 32 -5.70 7.56 -34.22
N LEU A 33 -6.46 7.31 -33.14
CA LEU A 33 -7.70 6.53 -33.17
C LEU A 33 -8.93 7.35 -33.64
N ASN A 34 -8.73 8.61 -34.02
CA ASN A 34 -9.77 9.52 -34.48
C ASN A 34 -10.96 9.65 -33.50
N VAL A 35 -10.64 9.60 -32.19
CA VAL A 35 -11.61 9.74 -31.10
C VAL A 35 -12.14 11.18 -31.06
N ASP A 36 -13.45 11.34 -30.95
CA ASP A 36 -14.05 12.67 -30.84
C ASP A 36 -13.50 13.43 -29.63
N LYS A 37 -13.22 14.72 -29.83
CA LYS A 37 -12.67 15.61 -28.80
C LYS A 37 -13.52 15.67 -27.53
N LYS A 38 -14.83 15.36 -27.64
CA LYS A 38 -15.77 15.29 -26.52
C LYS A 38 -15.48 14.12 -25.57
N HIS A 39 -14.86 13.05 -26.08
CA HIS A 39 -14.52 11.85 -25.31
C HIS A 39 -13.06 11.87 -24.80
N ILE A 40 -12.25 12.85 -25.21
CA ILE A 40 -10.90 13.02 -24.69
C ILE A 40 -10.99 13.60 -23.27
N MET A 41 -10.50 12.84 -22.29
CA MET A 41 -10.45 13.28 -20.90
C MET A 41 -9.52 14.49 -20.73
N ASP A 42 -10.00 15.48 -19.98
CA ASP A 42 -9.16 16.56 -19.48
C ASP A 42 -8.17 16.04 -18.43
N LEU A 43 -7.10 16.80 -18.16
CA LEU A 43 -6.03 16.40 -17.26
C LEU A 43 -6.55 16.06 -15.85
N LEU A 44 -7.55 16.78 -15.36
CA LEU A 44 -8.15 16.51 -14.04
C LEU A 44 -8.78 15.11 -13.97
N HIS A 45 -9.62 14.77 -14.95
CA HIS A 45 -10.28 13.46 -15.01
C HIS A 45 -9.26 12.33 -15.24
N PHE A 46 -8.23 12.59 -16.05
CA PHE A 46 -7.13 11.64 -16.23
C PHE A 46 -6.42 11.35 -14.89
N LYS A 47 -6.15 12.38 -14.08
CA LYS A 47 -5.53 12.23 -12.76
C LYS A 47 -6.42 11.48 -11.77
N GLU A 48 -7.73 11.74 -11.79
CA GLU A 48 -8.72 11.00 -11.00
C GLU A 48 -8.67 9.51 -11.34
N ARG A 49 -8.80 9.16 -12.63
CA ARG A 49 -8.73 7.76 -13.09
C ARG A 49 -7.40 7.09 -12.75
N LEU A 50 -6.28 7.81 -12.90
CA LEU A 50 -4.95 7.33 -12.53
C LEU A 50 -4.87 7.03 -11.02
N SER A 51 -5.46 7.90 -10.19
CA SER A 51 -5.48 7.70 -8.74
C SER A 51 -6.31 6.48 -8.32
N GLU A 52 -7.49 6.30 -8.91
CA GLU A 52 -8.35 5.14 -8.66
C GLU A 52 -7.64 3.83 -9.00
N THR A 53 -7.03 3.77 -10.19
CA THR A 53 -6.30 2.59 -10.64
C THR A 53 -5.15 2.27 -9.70
N LEU A 54 -4.36 3.26 -9.28
CA LEU A 54 -3.25 3.05 -8.35
C LEU A 54 -3.70 2.59 -6.95
N ILE A 55 -4.80 3.15 -6.43
CA ILE A 55 -5.38 2.75 -5.15
C ILE A 55 -5.86 1.29 -5.21
N LEU A 56 -6.57 0.92 -6.28
CA LEU A 56 -7.13 -0.42 -6.45
C LEU A 56 -6.04 -1.48 -6.66
N VAL A 57 -4.95 -1.14 -7.36
CA VAL A 57 -3.79 -2.04 -7.55
C VAL A 57 -3.19 -2.49 -6.21
N ASN A 58 -3.20 -1.64 -5.18
CA ASN A 58 -2.60 -1.93 -3.88
C ASN A 58 -3.51 -2.74 -2.93
N ASN A 59 -4.76 -3.05 -3.30
CA ASN A 59 -5.63 -3.94 -2.52
C ASN A 59 -5.27 -5.43 -2.66
N ILE A 60 -4.20 -5.76 -3.39
CA ILE A 60 -3.54 -7.06 -3.28
C ILE A 60 -2.85 -7.10 -1.92
N VAL A 61 -3.56 -7.56 -0.89
CA VAL A 61 -3.04 -7.75 0.46
C VAL A 61 -1.96 -8.83 0.42
N VAL A 62 -0.72 -8.44 0.09
CA VAL A 62 0.44 -9.21 0.51
C VAL A 62 0.52 -8.99 2.01
N ARG A 63 0.05 -9.97 2.79
CA ARG A 63 0.16 -9.97 4.25
C ARG A 63 1.60 -9.59 4.58
N LYS A 64 1.80 -8.43 5.19
CA LYS A 64 3.13 -8.00 5.64
C LYS A 64 3.66 -9.11 6.54
N ARG A 65 4.70 -9.82 6.06
CA ARG A 65 5.45 -10.77 6.90
C ARG A 65 5.90 -9.95 8.10
N GLY A 66 5.39 -10.32 9.28
CA GLY A 66 5.66 -9.58 10.51
C GLY A 66 7.17 -9.44 10.74
N ARG A 67 7.55 -8.46 11.57
CA ARG A 67 8.92 -8.30 12.05
C ARG A 67 9.42 -9.68 12.53
N PRO A 68 10.54 -10.21 12.01
CA PRO A 68 11.12 -11.42 12.59
C PRO A 68 11.39 -11.12 14.07
N ARG A 69 10.80 -11.92 14.96
CA ARG A 69 11.16 -11.89 16.38
C ARG A 69 12.58 -12.42 16.46
N CYS A 70 13.56 -11.53 16.58
CA CYS A 70 14.86 -11.91 17.14
C CYS A 70 14.64 -12.22 18.62
N SER A 71 14.18 -13.43 18.93
CA SER A 71 14.50 -14.02 20.23
C SER A 71 15.89 -14.62 20.08
N PRO A 72 16.91 -14.15 20.82
CA PRO A 72 18.13 -14.93 20.94
C PRO A 72 17.73 -16.20 21.69
N VAL A 73 17.61 -17.31 20.97
CA VAL A 73 17.69 -18.63 21.56
C VAL A 73 19.14 -18.79 22.01
N SER A 74 19.42 -18.32 23.23
CA SER A 74 20.54 -18.83 24.01
C SER A 74 19.96 -19.89 24.94
N SER A 75 20.43 -21.11 24.71
CA SER A 75 20.11 -22.34 25.40
C SER A 75 20.40 -22.28 26.92
N SER A 76 19.40 -22.77 27.69
CA SER A 76 19.52 -23.48 28.98
C SER A 76 19.50 -22.64 30.29
N PRO A 77 19.15 -23.22 31.46
CA PRO A 77 17.90 -22.93 32.15
C PRO A 77 18.11 -22.36 33.57
N SER A 78 17.33 -21.36 33.98
CA SER A 78 17.29 -20.98 35.39
C SER A 78 15.86 -20.67 35.85
N LEU A 79 15.41 -21.55 36.72
CA LEU A 79 14.22 -21.53 37.54
C LEU A 79 14.17 -20.24 38.38
N SER A 80 13.13 -19.42 38.24
CA SER A 80 12.78 -18.42 39.26
C SER A 80 11.27 -18.11 39.23
N SER A 81 10.55 -18.87 40.05
CA SER A 81 9.42 -18.47 40.89
C SER A 81 8.70 -17.14 40.57
N THR A 82 7.42 -17.25 40.17
CA THR A 82 6.30 -16.66 40.93
C THR A 82 5.00 -17.44 40.68
N PRO A 83 4.12 -17.56 41.70
CA PRO A 83 2.82 -18.25 41.62
C PRO A 83 1.80 -17.34 40.91
N GLU A 84 0.75 -17.81 40.24
CA GLU A 84 -0.52 -18.11 40.90
C GLU A 84 -1.52 -18.80 39.93
N THR A 85 -1.87 -20.02 40.32
CA THR A 85 -3.17 -20.69 40.29
C THR A 85 -4.33 -20.11 39.45
N ALA A 86 -4.58 -20.79 38.33
CA ALA A 86 -5.85 -21.37 37.89
C ALA A 86 -7.19 -20.74 38.35
N LYS A 87 -7.99 -20.28 37.37
CA LYS A 87 -9.44 -20.48 37.36
C LYS A 87 -9.87 -21.06 36.02
N LYS A 88 -10.17 -22.36 36.02
CA LYS A 88 -10.82 -23.12 34.95
C LYS A 88 -12.31 -22.85 35.02
N ASN A 89 -12.96 -22.54 33.89
CA ASN A 89 -14.39 -22.80 33.74
C ASN A 89 -14.78 -22.88 32.26
N ILE A 90 -14.68 -24.07 31.68
CA ILE A 90 -15.38 -24.42 30.44
C ILE A 90 -16.17 -25.70 30.72
N LYS A 91 -17.47 -25.56 30.50
CA LYS A 91 -18.55 -26.52 30.74
C LYS A 91 -18.34 -27.74 29.82
N ARG A 92 -18.50 -28.93 30.39
CA ARG A 92 -18.62 -30.19 29.65
C ARG A 92 -19.91 -30.19 28.83
N ILE A 93 -19.84 -30.66 27.58
CA ILE A 93 -20.90 -31.38 26.87
C ILE A 93 -20.16 -32.26 25.84
N ASP A 94 -20.23 -33.57 26.03
CA ASP A 94 -19.95 -34.61 25.05
C ASP A 94 -21.31 -35.24 24.67
N GLN A 95 -21.47 -35.51 23.37
CA GLN A 95 -22.40 -36.43 22.69
C GLN A 95 -23.91 -36.23 22.85
#